data_AF-A0A0B4E1U5-F1
#
_entry.id   AF-A0A0B4E1U5-F1
#
_cell.length_a   1.000
_cell.length_b   1.000
_cell.length_c   1.000
_cell.angle_alpha   90.00
_cell.angle_beta   90.00
_cell.angle_gamma   90.00
#
_symmetry.space_group_name_H-M   'P 1'
#
loop_
_entity.id
_entity.type
_entity.pdbx_description
1 polymer ?
#
loop_
_entity_poly.entity_id
_entity_poly.type
_entity_poly.pdbx_seq_one_letter_code
_entity_poly.pdbx_strand_id
1 'polypeptide(L)'
;MGVLPLEFLPGTDRHTLHIDGSETYDVVGERTPRAQLTLVINRKNGERVEVPVTCRLDTAEEVSIYEAGGVLQRFAQDFLESAATV
;
A
#
# COMPACT_ATOMS: atom_id res chain seq x y z
N MET A 1 2.13 1.10 -11.86
CA MET A 1 3.05 0.06 -11.36
C MET A 1 2.49 -0.76 -10.20
N GLY A 2 1.24 -0.54 -9.75
CA GLY A 2 0.64 -1.37 -8.70
C GLY A 2 1.36 -1.29 -7.34
N VAL A 3 2.10 -0.22 -7.09
CA VAL A 3 2.82 0.01 -5.83
C VAL A 3 1.90 0.79 -4.89
N LEU A 4 1.85 0.39 -3.62
CA LEU A 4 1.07 1.07 -2.58
C LEU A 4 1.91 2.20 -1.97
N PRO A 5 1.58 3.48 -2.19
CA PRO A 5 2.31 4.56 -1.56
C PRO A 5 1.86 4.71 -0.10
N LEU A 6 2.80 4.59 0.83
CA LEU A 6 2.59 4.77 2.27
C LEU A 6 3.47 5.89 2.79
N GLU A 7 2.93 6.66 3.73
CA GLU A 7 3.62 7.77 4.38
C GLU A 7 3.56 7.61 5.90
N PHE A 8 4.69 7.81 6.57
CA PHE A 8 4.71 7.86 8.04
C PHE A 8 4.00 9.11 8.55
N LEU A 9 3.40 9.01 9.74
CA LEU A 9 2.84 10.20 10.39
C LEU A 9 3.94 11.22 10.75
N PRO A 10 3.60 12.51 10.88
CA PRO A 10 4.55 13.53 11.28
C PRO A 10 5.29 13.17 12.57
N GLY A 11 6.62 13.34 12.56
CA GLY A 11 7.48 12.99 13.69
C GLY A 11 7.87 11.51 13.77
N THR A 12 7.36 10.68 12.86
CA THR A 12 7.81 9.29 12.68
C THR A 12 8.59 9.18 11.38
N ASP A 13 9.76 8.56 11.45
CA ASP A 13 10.59 8.25 10.30
C ASP A 13 11.36 6.93 10.52
N ARG A 14 12.14 6.52 9.51
CA ARG A 14 12.94 5.29 9.60
C ARG A 14 13.95 5.30 10.76
N HIS A 15 14.44 6.46 11.18
CA HIS A 15 15.46 6.59 12.21
C HIS A 15 14.85 6.46 13.61
N THR A 16 13.70 7.11 13.84
CA THR A 16 12.91 6.96 15.07
C THR A 16 12.44 5.53 15.29
N LEU A 17 12.12 4.81 14.21
CA LEU A 17 11.72 3.40 14.24
C LEU A 17 12.90 2.42 14.22
N HIS A 18 14.14 2.94 14.09
CA HIS A 18 15.37 2.15 14.00
C HIS A 18 15.32 1.07 12.92
N ILE A 19 14.71 1.40 11.78
CA ILE A 19 14.60 0.50 10.63
C ILE A 19 15.98 0.35 9.98
N ASP A 20 16.52 -0.87 9.99
CA ASP A 20 17.82 -1.20 9.37
C ASP A 20 17.70 -1.96 8.05
N GLY A 21 16.49 -2.40 7.69
CA GLY A 21 16.19 -3.13 6.45
C GLY A 21 16.32 -4.65 6.60
N SER A 22 16.63 -5.16 7.80
CA SER A 22 16.64 -6.58 8.11
C SER A 22 15.25 -7.11 8.52
N GLU A 23 14.30 -6.22 8.77
CA GLU A 23 12.94 -6.53 9.19
C GLU A 23 12.05 -6.98 8.03
N THR A 24 10.92 -7.60 8.39
CA THR A 24 9.82 -7.88 7.45
C THR A 24 8.63 -6.99 7.77
N TYR A 25 7.85 -6.64 6.74
CA TYR A 25 6.80 -5.64 6.83
C TYR A 25 5.47 -6.22 6.36
N ASP A 26 4.45 -6.13 7.21
CA ASP A 26 3.07 -6.39 6.83
C ASP A 26 2.29 -5.07 6.85
N VAL A 27 1.32 -4.94 5.95
CA VAL A 27 0.43 -3.77 5.89
C VAL A 27 -0.99 -4.26 6.11
N VAL A 28 -1.59 -3.83 7.21
CA VAL A 28 -2.92 -4.25 7.65
C VAL A 28 -3.87 -3.06 7.62
N GLY A 29 -5.08 -3.27 7.10
CA GLY A 29 -6.14 -2.28 7.07
C GLY A 29 -6.91 -2.28 5.74
N GLU A 30 -8.01 -1.54 5.73
CA GLU A 30 -8.84 -1.37 4.55
C GLU A 30 -8.28 -0.26 3.65
N ARG A 31 -8.12 -0.56 2.36
CA ARG A 31 -7.50 0.34 1.39
C ARG A 31 -8.57 1.29 0.82
N THR A 32 -8.93 2.32 1.57
CA THR A 32 -9.76 3.42 1.08
C THR A 32 -8.89 4.66 0.78
N PRO A 33 -9.39 5.61 -0.03
CA PRO A 33 -8.63 6.83 -0.33
C PRO A 33 -8.24 7.56 0.95
N ARG A 34 -6.94 7.89 1.11
CA ARG A 34 -6.36 8.51 2.31
C ARG A 34 -6.57 7.75 3.62
N ALA A 35 -6.81 6.44 3.54
CA ALA A 35 -6.97 5.60 4.73
C ALA A 35 -5.72 5.62 5.63
N GLN A 36 -5.96 5.49 6.93
CA GLN A 36 -4.91 5.18 7.88
C GLN A 36 -4.77 3.65 7.95
N LEU A 37 -3.58 3.15 7.60
CA LEU A 37 -3.23 1.73 7.65
C LEU A 37 -2.24 1.49 8.80
N THR A 38 -2.07 0.24 9.17
CA THR A 38 -1.08 -0.18 10.17
C THR A 38 0.05 -0.92 9.49
N LEU A 39 1.25 -0.35 9.56
CA LEU A 39 2.49 -1.03 9.19
C LEU A 39 2.97 -1.85 10.37
N VAL A 40 3.01 -3.17 10.21
CA VAL A 40 3.55 -4.10 11.20
C VAL A 40 4.98 -4.42 10.80
N ILE A 41 5.92 -4.02 11.64
CA ILE A 41 7.35 -4.27 11.47
C ILE A 41 7.71 -5.47 12.34
N ASN A 42 8.04 -6.59 11.71
CA ASN A 42 8.52 -7.79 12.41
C ASN A 42 10.05 -7.81 12.34
N ARG A 43 10.69 -7.56 13.49
CA ARG A 43 12.14 -7.55 13.63
C ARG A 43 12.70 -8.96 13.80
N LYS A 44 13.98 -9.16 13.44
CA LYS A 44 14.65 -10.45 13.59
C LYS A 44 14.81 -10.93 15.04
N ASN A 45 14.78 -10.00 15.99
CA ASN A 45 14.80 -10.31 17.43
C ASN A 45 13.45 -10.87 17.94
N GLY A 46 12.42 -10.97 17.09
CA GLY A 46 11.08 -11.43 17.44
C GLY A 46 10.15 -10.32 17.93
N GLU A 47 10.63 -9.07 18.01
CA GLU A 47 9.82 -7.92 18.35
C GLU A 47 8.91 -7.52 17.18
N ARG A 48 7.67 -7.19 17.51
CA ARG A 48 6.67 -6.67 16.57
C ARG A 48 6.31 -5.25 16.96
N VAL A 49 6.48 -4.32 16.03
CA VAL A 49 6.15 -2.90 16.20
C VAL A 49 5.04 -2.53 15.23
N GLU A 50 3.98 -1.93 15.73
CA GLU A 50 2.85 -1.47 14.93
C GLU A 50 2.89 0.05 14.81
N VAL A 51 2.95 0.53 13.57
CA VAL A 51 3.11 1.96 13.27
C VAL A 51 1.95 2.40 12.37
N PRO A 52 1.20 3.44 12.75
CA PRO A 52 0.19 4.02 11.87
C PRO A 52 0.87 4.72 10.68
N VAL A 53 0.36 4.47 9.49
CA VAL A 53 0.81 5.09 8.24
C VAL A 53 -0.38 5.57 7.42
N THR A 54 -0.19 6.62 6.64
CA THR A 54 -1.20 7.16 5.74
C THR A 54 -1.04 6.52 4.36
N CYS A 55 -2.12 5.95 3.83
CA CYS A 55 -2.18 5.53 2.44
C CYS A 55 -2.32 6.76 1.53
N ARG A 56 -1.37 6.95 0.62
CA ARG A 56 -1.35 8.10 -0.31
C ARG A 56 -2.04 7.81 -1.65
N LEU A 57 -2.98 6.88 -1.66
CA LEU A 57 -3.97 6.80 -2.73
C LEU A 57 -5.00 7.90 -2.46
N ASP A 58 -5.02 8.94 -3.29
CA ASP A 58 -5.82 10.15 -3.06
C ASP A 58 -7.25 9.99 -3.58
N THR A 59 -7.49 9.09 -4.54
CA THR A 59 -8.79 8.89 -5.20
C THR A 59 -9.24 7.43 -5.22
N ALA A 60 -10.55 7.21 -5.35
CA ALA A 60 -11.11 5.86 -5.51
C ALA A 60 -10.65 5.18 -6.83
N GLU A 61 -10.37 5.98 -7.85
CA GLU A 61 -9.80 5.50 -9.12
C GLU A 61 -8.41 4.90 -8.91
N GLU A 62 -7.53 5.58 -8.16
CA GLU A 62 -6.20 5.07 -7.85
C GLU A 62 -6.24 3.78 -7.02
N VAL A 63 -7.19 3.66 -6.09
CA VAL A 63 -7.45 2.40 -5.36
C VAL A 63 -7.81 1.29 -6.35
N SER A 64 -8.73 1.56 -7.27
CA SER A 64 -9.18 0.57 -8.27
C SER A 64 -8.04 0.16 -9.22
N ILE A 65 -7.19 1.11 -9.63
CA ILE A 65 -5.99 0.86 -10.44
C ILE A 65 -4.96 0.03 -9.66
N TYR A 66 -4.78 0.31 -8.38
CA TYR A 66 -3.88 -0.45 -7.51
C TYR A 66 -4.36 -1.90 -7.35
N GLU A 67 -5.65 -2.11 -7.07
CA GLU A 67 -6.25 -3.44 -6.93
C GLU A 67 -6.18 -4.27 -8.22
N ALA A 68 -6.25 -3.61 -9.38
CA ALA A 68 -6.04 -4.25 -10.68
C ALA A 68 -4.58 -4.68 -10.93
N GLY A 69 -3.64 -4.38 -10.02
CA GLY A 69 -2.21 -4.69 -10.18
C GLY A 69 -1.45 -3.62 -10.97
N GLY A 70 -2.08 -2.49 -11.27
CA GLY A 70 -1.50 -1.36 -11.97
C GLY A 70 -2.27 -0.91 -13.20
N VAL A 71 -1.87 0.25 -13.73
CA VAL A 71 -2.56 0.94 -14.82
C VAL A 71 -2.61 0.11 -16.12
N LEU A 72 -1.54 -0.62 -16.45
CA LEU A 72 -1.50 -1.43 -17.67
C LEU A 72 -2.44 -2.63 -17.58
N GLN A 73 -2.53 -3.22 -16.39
CA GLN A 73 -3.41 -4.35 -16.10
C GLN A 73 -4.88 -3.91 -16.13
N ARG A 74 -5.18 -2.73 -15.55
CA ARG A 74 -6.50 -2.11 -15.65
C ARG A 74 -6.92 -1.89 -17.13
N PHE A 75 -6.04 -1.29 -17.93
CA PHE A 75 -6.31 -1.08 -19.36
C PHE A 75 -6.49 -2.38 -20.14
N ALA A 76 -5.70 -3.43 -19.85
CA ALA A 76 -5.85 -4.73 -20.50
C ALA A 76 -7.21 -5.39 -20.17
N GLN A 77 -7.65 -5.28 -18.91
CA GLN A 77 -8.95 -5.77 -18.46
C GLN A 77 -10.09 -5.05 -19.17
N ASP A 78 -10.05 -3.70 -19.19
CA ASP A 78 -11.07 -2.87 -19.83
C ASP A 78 -11.13 -3.14 -21.36
N PHE A 79 -9.99 -3.38 -22.00
CA PHE A 79 -9.91 -3.76 -23.41
C PHE A 79 -10.55 -5.13 -23.70
N LEU A 80 -10.29 -6.14 -22.86
CA LEU A 80 -10.89 -7.46 -22.99
C LEU A 80 -12.40 -7.45 -22.74
N GLU A 81 -12.88 -6.71 -21.72
CA GLU A 81 -14.32 -6.55 -21.46
C GLU A 81 -15.04 -5.86 -22.63
N SER A 82 -14.42 -4.83 -23.20
CA SER A 82 -14.95 -4.12 -24.36
C SER A 82 -15.05 -5.04 -25.60
N ALA A 83 -14.08 -5.93 -25.79
CA ALA A 83 -14.06 -6.89 -26.91
C ALA A 83 -15.06 -8.05 -26.74
N ALA A 84 -15.44 -8.38 -25.50
CA ALA A 84 -16.40 -9.45 -25.20
C ALA A 84 -17.87 -9.02 -25.35
N THR A 85 -18.13 -7.72 -25.52
CA THR A 85 -19.49 -7.15 -25.59
C THR A 85 -19.95 -6.89 -27.05
N VAL A 86 -19.24 -7.44 -28.05
CA VAL A 86 -19.56 -7.37 -29.49
C VAL A 86 -19.79 -8.78 -30.03
#